data_AF-A0A8I0GYM6-F1
#
_entry.id   AF-A0A8I0GYM6-F1
#
_cell.length_a   1.000
_cell.length_b   1.000
_cell.length_c   1.000
_cell.angle_alpha   90.00
_cell.angle_beta   90.00
_cell.angle_gamma   90.00
#
_symmetry.space_group_name_H-M   'P 1'
#
loop_
_entity.id
_entity.type
_entity.pdbx_description
1 polymer ?
#
loop_
_entity_poly.entity_id
_entity_poly.type
_entity_poly.pdbx_seq_one_letter_code
_entity_poly.pdbx_strand_id
1 'polypeptide(L)'
;MNPNSKITHAPHPGVPVPATEASAAAVLRFDDAVRQRMAIDPMAYGRFSRAYIATLLDASRSAATGAHTRCVDPDWISARRRWLHERLQQHPEEGRAPRLIAARYAADGVWLQSACTGRPAAGDTDRVLHALMAMTRPAH
;
A
#
# COMPACT_ATOMS: atom_id res chain seq x y z
N MET A 1 -23.19 -15.67 -42.73
CA MET A 1 -22.47 -16.48 -41.73
C MET A 1 -21.04 -15.96 -41.64
N ASN A 2 -20.65 -15.40 -40.50
CA ASN A 2 -19.33 -14.81 -40.29
C ASN A 2 -18.46 -15.79 -39.47
N PRO A 3 -17.32 -16.29 -39.98
CA PRO A 3 -16.48 -17.24 -39.26
C PRO A 3 -15.31 -16.48 -38.60
N ASN A 4 -15.57 -15.72 -37.54
CA ASN A 4 -14.47 -15.26 -36.66
C ASN A 4 -14.96 -14.82 -35.27
N SER A 5 -15.63 -15.72 -34.56
CA SER A 5 -15.80 -15.56 -33.11
C SER A 5 -14.49 -15.97 -32.43
N LYS A 6 -13.56 -15.02 -32.32
CA LYS A 6 -12.44 -15.14 -31.38
C LYS A 6 -13.03 -15.09 -29.97
N ILE A 7 -13.17 -16.25 -29.35
CA ILE A 7 -13.52 -16.38 -27.93
C ILE A 7 -12.39 -15.70 -27.16
N THR A 8 -12.65 -14.51 -26.62
CA THR A 8 -11.76 -13.85 -25.67
C THR A 8 -11.78 -14.69 -24.40
N HIS A 9 -10.74 -15.52 -24.22
CA HIS A 9 -10.56 -16.32 -23.02
C HIS A 9 -10.42 -15.36 -21.82
N ALA A 10 -11.42 -15.35 -20.94
CA ALA A 10 -11.29 -14.69 -19.65
C ALA A 10 -10.12 -15.34 -18.88
N PRO A 11 -9.22 -14.56 -18.25
CA PRO A 11 -8.07 -15.11 -17.57
C PRO A 11 -8.50 -16.00 -16.38
N HIS A 12 -7.81 -17.14 -16.21
CA HIS A 12 -7.97 -18.04 -15.06
C HIS A 12 -7.69 -17.32 -13.73
N PRO A 13 -8.48 -17.57 -12.67
CA PRO A 13 -8.21 -17.01 -11.35
C PRO A 13 -7.00 -17.74 -10.73
N GLY A 14 -5.82 -17.12 -10.79
CA GLY A 14 -4.64 -17.63 -10.07
C GLY A 14 -3.28 -17.44 -10.75
N VAL A 15 -3.22 -17.05 -12.02
CA VAL A 15 -1.94 -16.68 -12.66
C VAL A 15 -1.70 -15.19 -12.42
N PRO A 16 -0.59 -14.78 -11.77
CA PRO A 16 -0.24 -13.37 -11.67
C PRO A 16 -0.04 -12.81 -13.08
N VAL A 17 -0.88 -11.86 -13.47
CA VAL A 17 -0.64 -11.03 -14.66
C VAL A 17 0.66 -10.24 -14.41
N PRO A 18 1.61 -10.21 -15.36
CA PRO A 18 2.83 -9.43 -15.19
C PRO A 18 2.44 -7.96 -15.02
N ALA A 19 2.92 -7.36 -13.94
CA ALA A 19 2.60 -5.96 -13.65
C ALA A 19 2.95 -5.07 -14.84
N THR A 20 2.00 -4.24 -15.27
CA THR A 20 2.29 -3.21 -16.27
C THR A 20 3.50 -2.36 -15.86
N GLU A 21 4.22 -1.83 -16.85
CA GLU A 21 5.36 -0.92 -16.62
C GLU A 21 4.98 0.28 -15.74
N ALA A 22 3.75 0.78 -15.89
CA ALA A 22 3.18 1.84 -15.05
C ALA A 22 3.02 1.40 -13.57
N SER A 23 2.54 0.18 -13.33
CA SER A 23 2.43 -0.39 -11.99
C SER A 23 3.79 -0.62 -11.33
N ALA A 24 4.78 -1.11 -12.09
CA ALA A 24 6.15 -1.26 -11.61
C ALA A 24 6.77 0.10 -11.24
N ALA A 25 6.63 1.10 -12.11
CA ALA A 25 7.10 2.47 -11.84
C ALA A 25 6.42 3.10 -10.61
N ALA A 26 5.12 2.83 -10.41
CA ALA A 26 4.40 3.31 -9.23
C ALA A 26 4.88 2.67 -7.93
N VAL A 27 5.26 1.38 -7.95
CA VAL A 27 5.87 0.72 -6.78
C VAL A 27 7.26 1.27 -6.49
N LEU A 28 8.07 1.57 -7.53
CA LEU A 28 9.39 2.19 -7.33
C LEU A 28 9.29 3.57 -6.68
N ARG A 29 8.36 4.42 -7.15
CA ARG A 29 8.10 5.73 -6.50
C ARG A 29 7.63 5.58 -5.05
N PHE A 30 6.80 4.57 -4.78
CA PHE A 30 6.38 4.27 -3.42
C PHE A 30 7.55 3.82 -2.55
N ASP A 31 8.44 2.98 -3.07
CA ASP A 31 9.65 2.53 -2.40
C ASP A 31 10.58 3.69 -2.03
N ASP A 32 10.85 4.59 -2.99
CA ASP A 32 11.69 5.76 -2.76
C ASP A 32 11.11 6.66 -1.67
N ALA A 33 9.79 6.88 -1.69
CA ALA A 33 9.11 7.68 -0.67
C ALA A 33 9.19 7.04 0.74
N VAL A 34 9.15 5.71 0.82
CA VAL A 34 9.35 4.96 2.07
C VAL A 34 10.79 5.07 2.54
N ARG A 35 11.77 4.84 1.65
CA ARG A 35 13.21 4.92 1.96
C ARG A 35 13.61 6.31 2.45
N GLN A 36 13.12 7.38 1.82
CA GLN A 36 13.37 8.75 2.23
C GLN A 36 12.88 9.01 3.67
N ARG A 37 11.68 8.52 4.01
CA ARG A 37 11.13 8.63 5.38
C ARG A 37 11.94 7.80 6.38
N MET A 38 12.39 6.61 6.00
CA MET A 38 13.25 5.79 6.87
C MET A 38 14.61 6.46 7.12
N ALA A 39 15.18 7.15 6.14
CA ALA A 39 16.50 7.79 6.27
C ALA A 39 16.51 8.91 7.30
N ILE A 40 15.37 9.58 7.50
CA ILE A 40 15.23 10.70 8.47
C ILE A 40 14.64 10.27 9.82
N ASP A 41 14.21 9.01 9.99
CA ASP A 41 13.67 8.50 11.25
C ASP A 41 14.79 7.88 12.11
N PRO A 42 15.21 8.52 13.21
CA PRO A 42 16.28 7.99 14.06
C PRO A 42 15.82 6.74 14.86
N MET A 43 14.52 6.55 15.08
CA MET A 43 14.00 5.45 15.90
C MET A 43 14.05 4.15 15.10
N ALA A 44 14.80 3.15 15.57
CA ALA A 44 14.92 1.86 14.88
C ALA A 44 13.63 1.02 14.99
N TYR A 45 13.01 0.98 16.18
CA TYR A 45 11.79 0.21 16.38
C TYR A 45 10.64 0.76 15.54
N GLY A 46 10.07 -0.11 14.69
CA GLY A 46 8.90 0.21 13.87
C GLY A 46 9.17 1.22 12.76
N ARG A 47 10.44 1.51 12.44
CA ARG A 47 10.85 2.51 11.44
C ARG A 47 10.23 2.26 10.08
N PHE A 48 10.33 1.02 9.58
CA PHE A 48 9.78 0.65 8.28
C PHE A 48 8.26 0.81 8.29
N SER A 49 7.59 0.30 9.32
CA SER A 49 6.13 0.41 9.48
C SER A 49 5.69 1.86 9.55
N ARG A 50 6.41 2.72 10.27
CA ARG A 50 6.11 4.15 10.39
C ARG A 50 6.23 4.85 9.03
N ALA A 51 7.32 4.59 8.30
CA ALA A 51 7.53 5.13 6.96
C ALA A 51 6.46 4.64 5.95
N TYR A 52 6.13 3.35 5.98
CA TYR A 52 5.09 2.74 5.15
C TYR A 52 3.71 3.36 5.38
N ILE A 53 3.29 3.45 6.65
CA ILE A 53 1.97 3.99 7.02
C ILE A 53 1.87 5.46 6.58
N ALA A 54 2.87 6.28 6.87
CA ALA A 54 2.88 7.69 6.48
C ALA A 54 2.77 7.84 4.95
N THR A 55 3.58 7.10 4.19
CA THR A 55 3.56 7.13 2.72
C THR A 55 2.20 6.71 2.15
N LEU A 56 1.58 5.70 2.74
CA LEU A 56 0.30 5.18 2.28
C LEU A 56 -0.86 6.14 2.56
N LEU A 57 -0.86 6.80 3.72
CA LEU A 57 -1.88 7.77 4.07
C LEU A 57 -1.72 9.07 3.27
N ASP A 58 -0.48 9.47 2.93
CA ASP A 58 -0.24 10.55 1.96
C ASP A 58 -0.81 10.21 0.58
N ALA A 59 -0.56 8.99 0.08
CA ALA A 59 -1.14 8.53 -1.18
C ALA A 59 -2.68 8.51 -1.16
N SER A 60 -3.28 8.21 -0.01
CA SER A 60 -4.74 8.20 0.20
C SER A 60 -5.33 9.61 0.08
N ARG A 61 -4.67 10.62 0.67
CA ARG A 61 -5.08 12.02 0.58
C ARG A 61 -5.00 12.55 -0.86
N SER A 62 -3.92 12.22 -1.58
CA SER A 62 -3.77 12.61 -2.99
C SER A 62 -4.86 11.99 -3.87
N ALA A 63 -5.26 10.75 -3.61
CA ALA A 63 -6.34 10.09 -4.37
C ALA A 63 -7.71 10.78 -4.21
N ALA A 64 -7.94 11.47 -3.09
CA ALA A 64 -9.21 12.12 -2.77
C ALA A 64 -9.41 13.52 -3.39
N THR A 65 -8.35 14.16 -3.89
CA THR A 65 -8.38 15.57 -4.34
C THR A 65 -8.61 15.76 -5.85
N GLY A 66 -8.67 14.66 -6.62
CA GLY A 66 -9.06 14.71 -8.03
C GLY A 66 -8.22 13.80 -8.93
N ALA A 67 -8.91 13.25 -9.95
CA ALA A 67 -8.40 12.57 -11.14
C ALA A 67 -8.13 11.05 -11.11
N HIS A 68 -8.20 10.34 -9.97
CA HIS A 68 -7.96 8.89 -9.99
C HIS A 68 -8.97 8.12 -9.14
N THR A 69 -10.18 7.93 -9.68
CA THR A 69 -11.00 6.74 -9.34
C THR A 69 -10.33 5.52 -9.95
N ARG A 70 -9.11 5.21 -9.50
CA ARG A 70 -8.43 3.99 -9.89
C ARG A 70 -9.12 2.90 -9.08
N CYS A 71 -10.16 2.30 -9.67
CA CYS A 71 -10.52 0.93 -9.33
C CYS A 71 -9.19 0.19 -9.16
N VAL A 72 -8.95 -0.31 -7.96
CA VAL A 72 -7.60 -0.56 -7.45
C VAL A 72 -6.86 -1.44 -8.44
N ASP A 73 -5.91 -0.86 -9.18
CA ASP A 73 -5.20 -1.56 -10.26
C ASP A 73 -4.63 -2.88 -9.72
N PRO A 74 -5.15 -4.03 -10.17
CA PRO A 74 -4.76 -5.33 -9.62
C PRO A 74 -3.26 -5.59 -9.75
N ASP A 75 -2.63 -5.05 -10.79
CA ASP A 75 -1.19 -5.17 -11.03
C ASP A 75 -0.40 -4.43 -9.96
N TRP A 76 -0.83 -3.22 -9.61
CA TRP A 76 -0.21 -2.44 -8.56
C TRP A 76 -0.39 -3.10 -7.19
N ILE A 77 -1.58 -3.65 -6.90
CA ILE A 77 -1.82 -4.40 -5.64
C ILE A 77 -0.83 -5.56 -5.55
N SER A 78 -0.72 -6.34 -6.63
CA SER A 78 0.13 -7.52 -6.70
C SER A 78 1.62 -7.16 -6.57
N ALA A 79 2.06 -6.14 -7.31
CA ALA A 79 3.43 -5.63 -7.26
C ALA A 79 3.78 -5.06 -5.87
N ARG A 80 2.89 -4.26 -5.27
CA ARG A 80 3.08 -3.72 -3.92
C ARG A 80 3.09 -4.81 -2.87
N ARG A 81 2.23 -5.82 -2.97
CA ARG A 81 2.21 -6.94 -2.02
C ARG A 81 3.52 -7.73 -2.05
N ARG A 82 4.06 -7.99 -3.25
CA ARG A 82 5.38 -8.61 -3.42
C ARG A 82 6.49 -7.75 -2.83
N TRP A 83 6.51 -6.47 -3.17
CA TRP A 83 7.46 -5.49 -2.60
C TRP A 83 7.39 -5.44 -1.06
N LEU A 84 6.19 -5.39 -0.47
CA LEU A 84 6.02 -5.38 0.98
C LEU A 84 6.57 -6.66 1.62
N HIS A 85 6.34 -7.81 0.99
CA HIS A 85 6.89 -9.07 1.46
C HIS A 85 8.43 -9.04 1.46
N GLU A 86 9.04 -8.62 0.36
CA GLU A 86 10.51 -8.47 0.24
C GLU A 86 11.08 -7.51 1.29
N ARG A 87 10.40 -6.38 1.54
CA ARG A 87 10.78 -5.42 2.59
C ARG A 87 10.71 -6.01 3.98
N LEU A 88 9.67 -6.78 4.29
CA LEU A 88 9.53 -7.43 5.59
C LEU A 88 10.58 -8.54 5.83
N GLN A 89 11.15 -9.13 4.77
CA GLN A 89 12.31 -10.03 4.92
C GLN A 89 13.58 -9.28 5.33
N GLN A 90 13.71 -7.99 4.95
CA GLN A 90 14.81 -7.12 5.38
C GLN A 90 14.60 -6.54 6.78
N HIS A 91 13.36 -6.57 7.29
CA HIS A 91 12.95 -6.10 8.62
C HIS A 91 12.19 -7.19 9.40
N PRO A 92 12.81 -8.36 9.67
CA PRO A 92 12.11 -9.52 10.20
C PRO A 92 11.51 -9.28 11.59
N GLU A 93 12.11 -8.40 12.40
CA GLU A 93 11.58 -7.95 13.68
C GLU A 93 10.24 -7.24 13.53
N GLU A 94 10.09 -6.41 12.50
CA GLU A 94 8.83 -5.72 12.19
C GLU A 94 7.80 -6.64 11.52
N GLY A 95 8.27 -7.64 10.79
CA GLY A 95 7.44 -8.67 10.15
C GLY A 95 6.72 -9.57 11.14
N ARG A 96 7.29 -9.76 12.34
CA ARG A 96 6.77 -10.67 13.38
C ARG A 96 6.04 -9.96 14.52
N ALA A 97 6.21 -8.65 14.67
CA ALA A 97 5.58 -7.88 15.75
C ALA A 97 4.07 -7.66 15.50
N PRO A 98 3.16 -8.26 16.31
CA PRO A 98 1.72 -8.20 16.05
C PRO A 98 1.17 -6.77 16.01
N ARG A 99 1.69 -5.89 16.87
CA ARG A 99 1.30 -4.46 16.91
C ARG A 99 1.65 -3.74 15.61
N LEU A 100 2.80 -4.04 15.01
CA LEU A 100 3.24 -3.42 13.75
C LEU A 100 2.46 -3.99 12.56
N ILE A 101 2.15 -5.30 12.58
CA ILE A 101 1.28 -5.95 11.59
C ILE A 101 -0.12 -5.29 11.60
N ALA A 102 -0.73 -5.16 12.79
CA ALA A 102 -2.03 -4.53 12.93
C ALA A 102 -2.04 -3.08 12.44
N ALA A 103 -0.98 -2.31 12.73
CA ALA A 103 -0.85 -0.94 12.27
C ALA A 103 -0.78 -0.84 10.74
N ARG A 104 -0.03 -1.73 10.07
CA ARG A 104 0.05 -1.79 8.61
C ARG A 104 -1.30 -2.17 7.99
N TYR A 105 -2.00 -3.18 8.52
CA TYR A 105 -3.33 -3.56 8.03
C TYR A 105 -4.38 -2.46 8.19
N ALA A 106 -4.37 -1.73 9.31
CA ALA A 106 -5.27 -0.59 9.49
C ALA A 106 -4.98 0.52 8.46
N ALA A 107 -3.70 0.81 8.18
CA ALA A 107 -3.33 1.76 7.14
C ALA A 107 -3.77 1.31 5.74
N ASP A 108 -3.62 0.01 5.43
CA ASP A 108 -4.12 -0.58 4.18
C ASP A 108 -5.64 -0.41 4.05
N GLY A 109 -6.40 -0.56 5.13
CA GLY A 109 -7.84 -0.33 5.16
C GLY A 109 -8.23 1.12 4.85
N VAL A 110 -7.55 2.10 5.47
CA VAL A 110 -7.78 3.53 5.21
C VAL A 110 -7.52 3.87 3.73
N TRP A 111 -6.41 3.37 3.21
CA TRP A 111 -6.05 3.57 1.81
C TRP A 111 -7.01 2.90 0.85
N LEU A 112 -7.38 1.65 1.12
CA LEU A 112 -8.30 0.89 0.28
C LEU A 112 -9.68 1.56 0.23
N GLN A 113 -10.17 2.06 1.37
CA GLN A 113 -11.43 2.79 1.40
C GLN A 113 -11.35 4.04 0.51
N SER A 114 -10.25 4.78 0.58
CA SER A 114 -10.08 6.00 -0.22
C SER A 114 -9.97 5.70 -1.71
N ALA A 115 -9.20 4.66 -2.06
CA ALA A 115 -9.00 4.21 -3.43
C ALA A 115 -10.29 3.67 -4.07
N CYS A 116 -11.08 2.89 -3.33
CA CYS A 116 -12.34 2.32 -3.83
C CYS A 116 -13.46 3.36 -3.97
N THR A 117 -13.48 4.39 -3.11
CA THR A 117 -14.56 5.38 -3.12
C THR A 117 -14.22 6.65 -3.90
N GLY A 118 -12.94 6.88 -4.22
CA GLY A 118 -12.47 8.15 -4.77
C GLY A 118 -12.67 9.34 -3.83
N ARG A 119 -12.89 9.07 -2.54
CA ARG A 119 -13.16 10.05 -1.48
C ARG A 119 -12.17 9.83 -0.35
N PRO A 120 -11.96 10.81 0.54
CA PRO A 120 -11.22 10.54 1.77
C PRO A 120 -11.87 9.40 2.56
N ALA A 121 -11.05 8.62 3.28
CA ALA A 121 -11.57 7.65 4.23
C ALA A 121 -12.55 8.31 5.22
N ALA A 122 -13.53 7.54 5.69
CA ALA A 122 -14.60 8.04 6.53
C ALA A 122 -14.04 8.25 7.94
N GLY A 123 -14.30 9.44 8.50
CA GLY A 123 -13.81 9.83 9.82
C GLY A 123 -12.51 10.64 9.77
N ASP A 124 -11.93 10.83 10.95
CA ASP A 124 -10.77 11.68 11.16
C ASP A 124 -9.47 10.93 10.82
N THR A 125 -9.04 11.04 9.55
CA THR A 125 -7.84 10.35 9.04
C THR A 125 -6.57 10.79 9.78
N ASP A 126 -6.51 12.01 10.31
CA ASP A 126 -5.35 12.51 11.05
C ASP A 126 -5.29 11.89 12.45
N ARG A 127 -6.43 11.70 13.12
CA ARG A 127 -6.48 10.92 14.37
C ARG A 127 -6.07 9.47 14.14
N VAL A 128 -6.52 8.85 13.05
CA VAL A 128 -6.11 7.49 12.69
C VAL A 128 -4.61 7.45 12.43
N LEU A 129 -4.07 8.37 11.62
CA LEU A 129 -2.62 8.48 11.37
C LEU A 129 -1.85 8.56 12.68
N HIS A 130 -2.25 9.47 13.59
CA HIS A 130 -1.58 9.65 14.87
C HIS A 130 -1.61 8.36 15.72
N ALA A 131 -2.75 7.67 15.79
CA ALA A 131 -2.86 6.40 16.51
C ALA A 131 -1.97 5.30 15.92
N LEU A 132 -1.95 5.16 14.58
CA LEU A 132 -1.09 4.20 13.90
C LEU A 132 0.40 4.53 14.07
N MET A 133 0.77 5.81 14.04
CA MET A 133 2.12 6.27 14.35
C MET A 133 2.51 5.90 15.79
N ALA A 134 1.61 6.06 16.76
CA ALA A 134 1.86 5.65 18.14
C ALA A 134 2.04 4.12 18.27
N MET A 135 1.32 3.32 17.49
CA MET A 135 1.49 1.85 17.46
C MET A 135 2.88 1.41 16.98
N THR A 136 3.55 2.24 16.18
CA THR A 136 4.90 1.95 15.67
C THR A 136 6.02 2.41 16.58
N ARG A 137 5.71 2.96 17.76
CA ARG A 137 6.70 3.35 18.77
C ARG A 137 6.79 2.27 19.86
N PRO A 138 7.94 2.15 20.54
CA PRO A 138 8.06 1.26 21.70
C PRO A 138 6.90 1.47 22.66
N ALA A 139 6.37 0.39 23.22
CA ALA A 139 5.48 0.51 24.37
C ALA A 139 6.31 1.06 25.54
N HIS A 140 5.83 2.11 26.17
CA HIS A 140 6.36 2.60 27.44
C HIS A 140 5.91 1.69 28.58
#